data_AF-A0A6J6QA03-F1
#
_entry.id   AF-A0A6J6QA03-F1
#
_cell.length_a   1.000
_cell.length_b   1.000
_cell.length_c   1.000
_cell.angle_alpha   90.00
_cell.angle_beta   90.00
_cell.angle_gamma   90.00
#
_symmetry.space_group_name_H-M   'P 1'
#
loop_
_entity.id
_entity.type
_entity.pdbx_description
1 polymer ?
#
loop_
_entity_poly.entity_id
_entity_poly.type
_entity_poly.pdbx_seq_one_letter_code
_entity_poly.pdbx_strand_id
1 'polypeptide(L)'
;MPKARELLIEQTLVVVPWHDPVVDTNGHCVLSRYVEHFWLPVLGPSALWILRRIVIGFEEFPGGFEIDVPYMASAVGLSFNAGANSSFTRSLQRCTMFGAAQALQGGLAVRQFLPTLSNRQLQRLPLTLRQAHPTAMAQSSP
;
A
#
# COMPACT_ATOMS: atom_id res chain seq x y z
N MET A 1 -16.49 12.62 14.96
CA MET A 1 -15.73 11.66 14.13
C MET A 1 -14.63 11.08 14.98
N PRO A 2 -14.42 9.75 15.01
CA PRO A 2 -13.23 9.23 15.68
C PRO A 2 -12.02 9.80 14.94
N LYS A 3 -11.09 10.43 15.66
CA LYS A 3 -9.80 10.83 15.08
C LYS A 3 -9.24 9.57 14.41
N ALA A 4 -8.85 9.68 13.14
CA ALA A 4 -8.13 8.60 12.47
C ALA A 4 -7.04 8.13 13.43
N ARG A 5 -7.01 6.82 13.76
CA ARG A 5 -5.97 6.27 14.64
C ARG A 5 -4.64 6.70 14.07
N GLU A 6 -3.99 7.63 14.77
CA GLU A 6 -2.78 8.26 14.27
C GLU A 6 -1.68 7.20 14.30
N LEU A 7 -1.08 6.94 13.14
CA LEU A 7 -0.04 5.94 13.00
C LEU A 7 1.20 6.47 13.72
N LEU A 8 1.39 6.04 14.97
CA LEU A 8 2.61 6.30 15.72
C LEU A 8 3.64 5.25 15.29
N ILE A 9 4.64 5.70 14.54
CA ILE A 9 5.74 4.84 14.08
C ILE A 9 6.94 5.08 14.97
N GLU A 10 7.35 4.03 15.68
CA GLU A 10 8.57 3.97 16.48
C GLU A 10 9.72 3.35 15.66
N GLN A 11 10.71 2.76 16.33
CA GLN A 11 11.80 2.07 15.63
C GLN A 11 11.35 0.77 14.97
N THR A 12 10.27 0.18 15.45
CA THR A 12 9.67 -1.01 14.86
C THR A 12 8.19 -0.82 14.55
N LEU A 13 7.71 -1.63 13.62
CA LEU A 13 6.32 -1.60 13.17
C LEU A 13 5.84 -3.01 12.84
N VAL A 14 4.82 -3.48 13.57
CA VAL A 14 4.17 -4.75 13.24
C VAL A 14 3.28 -4.57 12.02
N VAL A 15 3.45 -5.45 11.03
CA VAL A 15 2.58 -5.52 9.85
C VAL A 15 1.93 -6.89 9.77
N VAL A 16 0.63 -6.91 9.52
CA VAL A 16 -0.15 -8.14 9.37
C VAL A 16 -0.97 -8.09 8.07
N PRO A 17 -1.30 -9.24 7.46
CA PRO A 17 -2.21 -9.24 6.33
C PRO A 17 -3.58 -8.70 6.74
N TRP A 18 -4.14 -7.82 5.90
CA TRP A 18 -5.52 -7.40 6.00
C TRP A 18 -6.37 -8.29 5.11
N HIS A 19 -7.20 -9.13 5.74
CA HIS A 19 -8.22 -9.91 5.06
C HIS A 19 -9.48 -9.06 4.80
N ASP A 20 -9.80 -8.88 3.52
CA ASP A 20 -11.03 -8.25 3.05
C ASP A 20 -11.62 -9.13 1.95
N PRO A 21 -12.63 -9.97 2.25
CA PRO A 21 -13.14 -10.96 1.32
C PRO A 21 -13.56 -10.39 -0.05
N VAL A 22 -14.02 -9.13 -0.08
CA VAL A 22 -14.49 -8.49 -1.31
C VAL A 22 -13.31 -8.12 -2.20
N VAL A 23 -12.28 -7.51 -1.63
CA VAL A 23 -11.10 -7.06 -2.39
C VAL A 23 -10.13 -8.20 -2.65
N ASP A 24 -10.02 -9.16 -1.73
CA ASP A 24 -9.18 -10.35 -1.92
C ASP A 24 -9.67 -11.21 -3.10
N THR A 25 -10.98 -11.20 -3.37
CA THR A 25 -11.57 -11.95 -4.48
C THR A 25 -11.57 -11.18 -5.80
N ASN A 26 -11.84 -9.87 -5.77
CA ASN A 26 -12.09 -9.06 -6.98
C ASN A 26 -10.99 -8.04 -7.28
N GLY A 27 -9.98 -7.95 -6.43
CA GLY A 27 -8.90 -6.99 -6.52
C GLY A 27 -7.72 -7.48 -7.35
N HIS A 28 -6.70 -6.63 -7.41
CA HIS A 28 -5.47 -6.86 -8.14
C HIS A 28 -4.36 -7.06 -7.14
N CYS A 29 -3.61 -8.17 -7.28
CA CYS A 29 -2.45 -8.43 -6.44
C CYS A 29 -1.53 -7.21 -6.43
N VAL A 30 -1.06 -6.79 -5.26
CA VAL A 30 -0.15 -5.65 -5.07
C VAL A 30 1.11 -5.77 -5.94
N LEU A 31 1.52 -7.00 -6.24
CA LEU A 31 2.70 -7.31 -7.05
C LEU A 31 2.43 -7.29 -8.57
N SER A 32 1.16 -7.23 -8.99
CA SER A 32 0.74 -7.25 -10.40
C SER A 32 1.17 -6.00 -11.17
N ARG A 33 1.22 -6.13 -12.52
CA ARG A 33 1.44 -5.01 -13.43
C ARG A 33 0.30 -3.99 -13.39
N TYR A 34 -0.94 -4.43 -13.12
CA TYR A 34 -2.06 -3.51 -12.97
C TYR A 34 -1.81 -2.53 -11.82
N VAL A 35 -1.46 -3.02 -10.63
CA VAL A 35 -1.17 -2.16 -9.49
C VAL A 35 0.04 -1.26 -9.79
N GLU A 36 1.09 -1.81 -10.40
CA GLU A 36 2.27 -1.01 -10.79
C GLU A 36 1.93 0.17 -11.72
N HIS A 37 1.09 -0.03 -12.75
CA HIS A 37 0.79 1.04 -13.71
C HIS A 37 -0.27 2.02 -13.22
N PHE A 38 -1.34 1.52 -12.61
CA PHE A 38 -2.53 2.32 -12.33
C PHE A 38 -2.52 2.89 -10.90
N TRP A 39 -2.02 2.15 -9.92
CA TRP A 39 -1.96 2.62 -8.54
C TRP A 39 -0.73 3.47 -8.23
N LEU A 40 0.36 3.37 -9.00
CA LEU A 40 1.54 4.22 -8.83
C LEU A 40 1.24 5.74 -8.83
N PRO A 41 0.50 6.32 -9.80
CA PRO A 41 0.15 7.75 -9.76
C PRO A 41 -0.83 8.12 -8.64
N VAL A 42 -1.53 7.13 -8.06
CA VAL A 42 -2.50 7.34 -6.96
C VAL A 42 -1.79 7.31 -5.60
N LEU A 43 -1.08 6.22 -5.30
CA LEU A 43 -0.34 6.00 -4.06
C LEU A 43 0.98 6.76 -4.02
N GLY A 44 1.63 6.95 -5.16
CA GLY A 44 2.99 7.48 -5.25
C GLY A 44 4.06 6.37 -5.17
N PRO A 45 5.25 6.58 -5.78
CA PRO A 45 6.28 5.55 -5.90
C PRO A 45 6.72 4.94 -4.59
N SER A 46 7.03 5.77 -3.60
CA SER A 46 7.54 5.35 -2.29
C SER A 46 6.52 4.50 -1.52
N ALA A 47 5.27 4.93 -1.47
CA ALA A 47 4.19 4.20 -0.79
C ALA A 47 3.94 2.85 -1.46
N LEU A 48 3.91 2.82 -2.80
CA LEU A 48 3.70 1.58 -3.53
C LEU A 48 4.86 0.58 -3.33
N TRP A 49 6.11 1.03 -3.36
CA TRP A 49 7.26 0.14 -3.15
C TRP A 49 7.33 -0.41 -1.73
N ILE A 50 7.01 0.40 -0.72
CA ILE A 50 6.90 -0.07 0.67
C ILE A 50 5.81 -1.14 0.77
N LEU A 51 4.62 -0.88 0.19
CA LEU A 51 3.50 -1.82 0.17
C LEU A 51 3.91 -3.16 -0.45
N ARG A 52 4.60 -3.13 -1.61
CA ARG A 52 5.09 -4.33 -2.30
C ARG A 52 6.07 -5.13 -1.44
N ARG A 53 7.00 -4.47 -0.76
CA ARG A 53 7.95 -5.16 0.15
C ARG A 53 7.25 -5.85 1.31
N ILE A 54 6.24 -5.19 1.89
CA ILE A 54 5.46 -5.79 2.98
C ILE A 54 4.73 -7.03 2.48
N VAL A 55 4.07 -6.94 1.32
CA VAL A 55 3.34 -8.09 0.75
C VAL A 55 4.26 -9.24 0.38
N ILE A 56 5.45 -8.98 -0.16
CA ILE A 56 6.47 -10.02 -0.39
C ILE A 56 6.85 -10.71 0.93
N GLY A 57 7.02 -9.94 2.01
CA GLY A 57 7.33 -10.50 3.33
C GLY A 57 6.24 -11.44 3.87
N PHE A 58 4.98 -11.26 3.47
CA PHE A 58 3.91 -12.18 3.85
C PHE A 58 4.00 -13.57 3.21
N GLU A 59 4.78 -13.74 2.14
CA GLU A 59 5.06 -15.07 1.56
C GLU A 59 5.88 -15.92 2.54
N GLU A 60 6.86 -15.31 3.23
CA GLU A 60 7.68 -15.97 4.25
C GLU A 60 7.00 -15.98 5.63
N PHE A 61 6.26 -14.92 5.96
CA PHE A 61 5.58 -14.75 7.25
C PHE A 61 4.07 -14.50 7.06
N PRO A 62 3.26 -15.55 6.80
CA PRO A 62 1.83 -15.39 6.50
C PRO A 62 0.99 -14.81 7.64
N GLY A 63 1.47 -14.86 8.89
CA GLY A 63 0.82 -14.24 10.04
C GLY A 63 1.15 -12.75 10.22
N GLY A 64 2.05 -12.22 9.40
CA GLY A 64 2.66 -10.92 9.62
C GLY A 64 4.03 -11.00 10.31
N PHE A 65 4.71 -9.87 10.36
CA PHE A 65 6.06 -9.74 10.90
C PHE A 65 6.31 -8.33 11.43
N GLU A 66 7.40 -8.18 12.17
CA GLU A 66 7.87 -6.89 12.66
C GLU A 66 8.91 -6.31 11.70
N ILE A 67 8.73 -5.04 11.34
CA ILE A 67 9.64 -4.29 10.49
C ILE A 67 10.58 -3.48 11.38
N ASP A 68 11.89 -3.60 11.16
CA ASP A 68 12.85 -2.55 11.54
C ASP A 68 12.65 -1.34 10.62
N VAL A 69 12.08 -0.27 11.17
CA VAL A 69 11.66 0.91 10.42
C VAL A 69 12.85 1.70 9.87
N PRO A 70 13.88 2.05 10.66
CA PRO A 70 15.11 2.65 10.12
C PRO A 70 15.72 1.85 8.97
N TYR A 71 15.84 0.53 9.12
CA TYR A 71 16.37 -0.35 8.08
C TYR A 71 15.50 -0.29 6.82
N MET A 72 14.19 -0.55 6.95
CA MET A 72 13.27 -0.56 5.81
C MET A 72 13.27 0.78 5.07
N ALA A 73 13.27 1.90 5.81
CA ALA A 73 13.33 3.24 5.25
C ALA A 73 14.60 3.46 4.42
N SER A 74 15.77 3.12 4.99
CA SER A 74 17.04 3.23 4.26
C SER A 74 17.07 2.34 3.02
N ALA A 75 16.53 1.13 3.12
CA ALA A 75 16.49 0.17 2.03
C ALA A 75 15.58 0.62 0.87
N VAL A 76 14.58 1.48 1.11
CA VAL A 76 13.75 2.10 0.04
C VAL A 76 14.25 3.50 -0.36
N GLY A 77 15.40 3.94 0.16
CA GLY A 77 15.98 5.25 -0.15
C GLY A 77 15.22 6.42 0.49
N LEU A 78 14.55 6.21 1.63
CA LEU A 78 13.79 7.22 2.35
C LEU A 78 14.45 7.55 3.69
N SER A 79 14.16 8.75 4.18
CA SER A 79 14.53 9.14 5.53
C SER A 79 13.48 8.68 6.53
N PHE A 80 13.95 8.31 7.71
CA PHE A 80 13.14 8.07 8.88
C PHE A 80 13.72 8.81 10.08
N ASN A 81 12.84 9.42 10.87
CA ASN A 81 13.16 9.94 12.20
C ASN A 81 11.93 9.68 13.08
N ALA A 82 12.13 8.97 14.18
CA ALA A 82 11.08 8.60 15.11
C ALA A 82 10.41 9.86 15.70
N GLY A 83 9.09 9.84 15.84
CA GLY A 83 8.31 10.98 16.35
C GLY A 83 8.25 12.21 15.42
N ALA A 84 8.91 12.18 14.26
CA ALA A 84 8.87 13.25 13.26
C ALA A 84 8.12 12.82 11.99
N ASN A 85 7.60 13.81 11.26
CA ASN A 85 6.97 13.57 9.96
C ASN A 85 8.05 13.31 8.88
N SER A 86 8.48 12.06 8.75
CA SER A 86 9.49 11.61 7.77
C SER A 86 8.90 11.21 6.41
N SER A 87 9.72 11.09 5.35
CA SER A 87 9.22 10.64 4.03
C SER A 87 8.74 9.19 4.06
N PHE A 88 9.35 8.34 4.90
CA PHE A 88 8.87 6.99 5.16
C PHE A 88 7.49 7.01 5.85
N THR A 89 7.35 7.78 6.93
CA THR A 89 6.08 7.94 7.67
C THR A 89 4.96 8.45 6.76
N ARG A 90 5.22 9.47 5.93
CA ARG A 90 4.23 9.96 4.94
C ARG A 90 3.82 8.90 3.93
N SER A 91 4.74 8.04 3.52
CA SER A 91 4.44 6.98 2.56
C SER A 91 3.49 5.94 3.17
N LEU A 92 3.69 5.55 4.42
CA LEU A 92 2.76 4.67 5.15
C LEU A 92 1.41 5.33 5.45
N GLN A 93 1.41 6.62 5.81
CA GLN A 93 0.19 7.40 5.96
C GLN A 93 -0.60 7.47 4.66
N ARG A 94 0.07 7.59 3.50
CA ARG A 94 -0.58 7.52 2.19
C ARG A 94 -1.19 6.14 1.93
N CYS A 95 -0.51 5.04 2.27
CA CYS A 95 -1.12 3.70 2.20
C CYS A 95 -2.43 3.64 3.00
N THR A 96 -2.46 4.25 4.18
CA THR A 96 -3.67 4.33 5.01
C THR A 96 -4.75 5.24 4.38
N MET A 97 -4.36 6.43 3.91
CA MET A 97 -5.26 7.41 3.28
C MET A 97 -5.96 6.85 2.03
N PHE A 98 -5.27 6.00 1.27
CA PHE A 98 -5.81 5.39 0.05
C PHE A 98 -6.39 3.99 0.28
N GLY A 99 -6.50 3.55 1.54
CA GLY A 99 -7.13 2.27 1.89
C GLY A 99 -6.31 1.02 1.55
N ALA A 100 -5.03 1.17 1.21
CA ALA A 100 -4.10 0.06 1.00
C ALA A 100 -3.62 -0.57 2.32
N ALA A 101 -3.71 0.18 3.41
CA ALA A 101 -3.43 -0.29 4.76
C ALA A 101 -4.44 0.30 5.75
N GLN A 102 -4.52 -0.29 6.94
CA GLN A 102 -5.32 0.18 8.05
C GLN A 102 -4.46 0.23 9.31
N ALA A 103 -4.50 1.36 10.02
CA ALA A 103 -3.86 1.49 11.31
C ALA A 103 -4.53 0.57 12.36
N LEU A 104 -3.71 -0.27 12.98
CA LEU A 104 -4.07 -1.07 14.15
C LEU A 104 -3.45 -0.43 15.40
N GLN A 105 -3.80 -0.95 16.58
CA GLN A 105 -3.09 -0.58 17.79
C GLN A 105 -1.68 -1.18 17.72
N GLY A 106 -0.66 -0.34 17.58
CA GLY A 106 0.75 -0.76 17.52
C GLY A 106 1.21 -1.34 16.17
N GLY A 107 0.46 -1.15 15.07
CA GLY A 107 0.84 -1.73 13.78
C GLY A 107 -0.03 -1.32 12.59
N LEU A 108 0.18 -2.00 11.47
CA LEU A 108 -0.59 -1.86 10.23
C LEU A 108 -1.16 -3.21 9.78
N ALA A 109 -2.46 -3.25 9.48
CA ALA A 109 -3.01 -4.28 8.60
C ALA A 109 -2.80 -3.84 7.15
N VAL A 110 -2.29 -4.71 6.29
CA VAL A 110 -1.87 -4.36 4.92
C VAL A 110 -2.56 -5.25 3.90
N ARG A 111 -3.17 -4.65 2.88
CA ARG A 111 -3.82 -5.42 1.81
C ARG A 111 -2.79 -6.09 0.91
N GLN A 112 -3.09 -7.33 0.53
CA GLN A 112 -2.35 -8.05 -0.52
C GLN A 112 -2.93 -7.78 -1.91
N PHE A 113 -4.20 -7.37 -1.97
CA PHE A 113 -4.91 -7.00 -3.19
C PHE A 113 -5.46 -5.58 -3.08
N LEU A 114 -5.34 -4.79 -4.14
CA LEU A 114 -5.94 -3.46 -4.23
C LEU A 114 -7.15 -3.49 -5.14
N PRO A 115 -8.23 -2.75 -4.82
CA PRO A 115 -9.40 -2.75 -5.67
C PRO A 115 -9.07 -2.12 -7.04
N THR A 116 -9.91 -2.43 -8.03
CA THR A 116 -9.97 -1.65 -9.26
C THR A 116 -10.12 -0.18 -8.92
N LEU A 117 -9.45 0.69 -9.68
CA LEU A 117 -9.51 2.13 -9.41
C LEU A 117 -10.93 2.63 -9.60
N SER A 118 -11.37 3.50 -8.70
CA SER A 118 -12.64 4.21 -8.87
C SER A 118 -12.60 5.10 -10.12
N ASN A 119 -13.77 5.36 -10.72
CA ASN A 119 -13.90 6.30 -11.84
C ASN A 119 -13.25 7.66 -11.54
N ARG A 120 -13.37 8.15 -10.29
CA ARG A 120 -12.76 9.40 -9.85
C ARG A 120 -11.23 9.35 -9.86
N GLN A 121 -10.62 8.24 -9.45
CA GLN A 121 -9.16 8.07 -9.50
C GLN A 121 -8.69 7.94 -10.95
N LEU A 122 -9.41 7.17 -11.77
CA LEU A 122 -9.11 7.00 -13.20
C LEU A 122 -9.12 8.33 -13.94
N GLN A 123 -10.12 9.17 -13.71
CA GLN A 123 -10.23 10.49 -14.35
C GLN A 123 -9.02 11.41 -14.08
N ARG A 124 -8.33 11.22 -12.95
CA ARG A 124 -7.13 12.00 -12.60
C ARG A 124 -5.85 11.48 -13.26
N LEU A 125 -5.88 10.31 -13.90
CA LEU A 125 -4.73 9.75 -14.58
C LEU A 125 -4.47 10.45 -15.93
N PRO A 126 -3.20 10.45 -16.40
CA PRO A 126 -2.87 10.80 -17.77
C PRO A 126 -3.73 10.03 -18.80
N LEU A 127 -4.02 10.67 -19.93
CA LEU A 127 -4.93 10.14 -20.96
C LEU A 127 -4.54 8.73 -21.42
N THR A 128 -3.25 8.48 -21.65
CA THR A 128 -2.73 7.18 -22.10
C THR A 128 -3.04 6.06 -21.11
N LEU A 129 -2.89 6.30 -19.81
CA LEU A 129 -3.26 5.33 -18.78
C LEU A 129 -4.78 5.11 -18.75
N ARG A 130 -5.60 6.17 -18.86
CA ARG A 130 -7.07 6.01 -18.91
C ARG A 130 -7.51 5.13 -20.08
N GLN A 131 -6.88 5.29 -21.25
CA GLN A 131 -7.17 4.49 -22.44
C GLN A 131 -6.68 3.03 -22.32
N ALA A 132 -5.58 2.80 -21.62
CA ALA A 132 -5.05 1.45 -21.40
C ALA A 132 -5.82 0.64 -20.34
N HIS A 133 -6.55 1.33 -19.44
CA HIS A 133 -7.22 0.70 -18.30
C HIS A 133 -8.22 -0.41 -18.68
N PRO A 134 -9.14 -0.25 -19.66
CA PRO A 134 -10.07 -1.31 -20.05
C PRO A 134 -9.37 -2.58 -20.52
N THR A 135 -8.31 -2.46 -21.31
CA THR A 135 -7.51 -3.60 -21.77
C THR A 135 -6.81 -4.30 -20.61
N ALA A 136 -6.25 -3.52 -19.67
CA ALA A 136 -5.63 -4.07 -18.48
C ALA A 136 -6.63 -4.80 -17.58
N MET A 137 -7.90 -4.35 -17.52
CA MET A 137 -8.96 -5.05 -16.79
C MET A 137 -9.33 -6.40 -17.40
N ALA A 138 -9.35 -6.48 -18.73
CA ALA A 138 -9.58 -7.74 -19.42
C ALA A 138 -8.44 -8.75 -19.19
N GLN A 139 -7.19 -8.28 -19.05
CA GLN A 139 -6.01 -9.11 -18.81
C GLN A 139 -5.81 -9.52 -17.35
N SER A 140 -6.46 -8.83 -16.41
CA SER A 140 -6.33 -9.07 -14.97
C SER A 140 -7.51 -9.85 -14.38
N SER A 141 -8.41 -10.35 -15.23
CA SER A 141 -9.43 -11.33 -14.83
C SER A 141 -8.75 -12.69 -14.65
N PRO A 142 -9.09 -13.46 -13.59
CA PRO A 142 -8.54 -14.78 -13.36
C PRO A 142 -8.83 -15.77 -14.50
#